data_AF-A0A838PT23-F1
#
_entry.id   AF-A0A838PT23-F1
#
_cell.length_a   1.000
_cell.length_b   1.000
_cell.length_c   1.000
_cell.angle_alpha   90.00
_cell.angle_beta   90.00
_cell.angle_gamma   90.00
#
_symmetry.space_group_name_H-M   'P 1'
#
loop_
_entity.id
_entity.type
_entity.pdbx_description
1 polymer ?
#
loop_
_entity_poly.entity_id
_entity_poly.type
_entity_poly.pdbx_seq_one_letter_code
_entity_poly.pdbx_strand_id
1 'polypeptide(L)'
;CLGDRYETSYRSKYKPSQAPHASNNCRPNEPTANAVAMAISVGYGDDYHAYLEGQSLDVTGLRAGQYELVHRVNADGTLREKRYANNAASVRFELSWPAGTDERPRAEVLERCATSARCAP
;
A
#
# COMPACT_ATOMS: atom_id res chain seq x y z
N CYS A 1 -0.60 -12.32 4.01
CA CYS A 1 -0.55 -13.23 2.85
C CYS A 1 -0.91 -12.47 1.60
N LEU A 2 0.03 -12.42 0.64
CA LEU A 2 -0.18 -11.72 -0.63
C LEU A 2 -1.27 -12.44 -1.46
N GLY A 3 -2.24 -11.69 -1.98
CA GLY A 3 -3.36 -12.28 -2.72
C GLY A 3 -4.31 -11.28 -3.37
N ASP A 4 -5.31 -11.83 -4.05
CA ASP A 4 -6.38 -11.08 -4.71
C ASP A 4 -7.43 -10.60 -3.69
N ARG A 5 -7.35 -9.34 -3.21
CA ARG A 5 -8.28 -8.78 -2.21
C ARG A 5 -9.41 -7.96 -2.78
N TYR A 6 -9.16 -7.21 -3.85
CA TYR A 6 -10.17 -6.39 -4.50
C TYR A 6 -9.99 -6.33 -6.02
N GLU A 7 -11.08 -6.04 -6.74
CA GLU A 7 -11.06 -5.85 -8.18
C GLU A 7 -10.64 -4.43 -8.54
N THR A 8 -9.68 -4.30 -9.46
CA THR A 8 -9.33 -3.01 -10.05
C THR A 8 -10.23 -2.71 -11.26
N SER A 9 -10.32 -1.42 -11.62
CA SER A 9 -10.97 -0.99 -12.87
C SER A 9 -10.35 -1.58 -14.14
N TYR A 10 -9.13 -2.14 -14.05
CA TYR A 10 -8.51 -2.85 -15.16
C TYR A 10 -9.19 -4.19 -15.45
N ARG A 11 -9.72 -4.89 -14.43
CA ARG A 11 -10.38 -6.19 -14.60
C ARG A 11 -11.69 -6.07 -15.36
N SER A 12 -12.49 -5.04 -15.04
CA SER A 12 -13.74 -4.78 -15.75
C SER A 12 -13.49 -4.45 -17.22
N LYS A 13 -12.33 -3.86 -17.55
CA LYS A 13 -11.95 -3.48 -18.92
C LYS A 13 -11.37 -4.63 -19.75
N TYR A 14 -10.60 -5.54 -19.15
CA TYR A 14 -9.79 -6.50 -19.92
C TYR A 14 -10.11 -7.98 -19.72
N LYS A 15 -11.11 -8.34 -18.89
CA LYS A 15 -11.52 -9.75 -18.58
C LYS A 15 -10.33 -10.72 -18.69
N PRO A 16 -9.44 -10.74 -17.69
CA PRO A 16 -8.17 -11.47 -17.76
C PRO A 16 -8.38 -12.89 -18.30
N SER A 17 -7.57 -13.30 -19.27
CA SER A 17 -7.67 -14.62 -19.90
C SER A 17 -7.31 -15.76 -18.95
N GLN A 18 -6.68 -15.45 -17.82
CA GLN A 18 -6.30 -16.40 -16.78
C GLN A 18 -7.27 -16.26 -15.60
N ALA A 19 -7.71 -17.40 -15.09
CA ALA A 19 -8.41 -17.44 -13.81
C ALA A 19 -7.53 -16.75 -12.75
N PRO A 20 -8.13 -16.07 -11.76
CA PRO A 20 -7.37 -15.50 -10.66
C PRO A 20 -6.50 -16.58 -10.03
N HIS A 21 -5.24 -16.27 -9.75
CA HIS A 21 -4.46 -16.97 -8.74
C HIS A 21 -5.18 -16.78 -7.41
N ALA A 22 -6.19 -17.62 -7.15
CA ALA A 22 -6.84 -17.71 -5.86
C ALA A 22 -5.78 -18.20 -4.86
N SER A 23 -4.99 -17.28 -4.31
CA SER A 23 -4.09 -17.59 -3.21
C SER A 23 -4.99 -17.97 -2.05
N ASN A 24 -4.91 -19.22 -1.62
CA ASN A 24 -5.71 -19.80 -0.53
C ASN A 24 -5.31 -19.25 0.85
N ASN A 25 -5.08 -17.93 0.96
CA ASN A 25 -4.62 -17.23 2.15
C ASN A 25 -3.42 -17.91 2.83
N CYS A 26 -2.46 -18.38 2.03
CA CYS A 26 -1.32 -19.19 2.47
C CYS A 26 -1.68 -20.51 3.18
N ARG A 27 -2.71 -21.22 2.71
CA ARG A 27 -3.07 -22.56 3.22
C ARG A 27 -3.31 -22.60 4.74
N PRO A 28 -4.20 -21.76 5.30
CA PRO A 28 -4.47 -21.81 6.72
C PRO A 28 -5.04 -23.20 7.05
N ASN A 29 -4.59 -23.79 8.15
CA ASN A 29 -4.98 -25.13 8.62
C ASN A 29 -4.43 -26.31 7.81
N GLU A 30 -3.45 -26.10 6.93
CA GLU A 30 -2.66 -27.18 6.34
C GLU A 30 -1.27 -27.22 7.02
N PRO A 31 -1.13 -27.84 8.21
CA PRO A 31 0.13 -27.82 8.98
C PRO A 31 1.29 -28.54 8.29
N THR A 32 1.00 -29.37 7.30
CA THR A 32 2.00 -30.07 6.47
C THR A 32 2.35 -29.32 5.20
N ALA A 33 1.78 -28.14 4.96
CA ALA A 33 2.14 -27.31 3.82
C ALA A 33 3.59 -26.82 3.96
N ASN A 34 4.45 -27.27 3.04
CA ASN A 34 5.85 -26.87 2.96
C ASN A 34 6.10 -25.78 1.90
N ALA A 35 5.06 -25.38 1.16
CA ALA A 35 5.12 -24.32 0.17
C ALA A 35 3.75 -23.63 0.02
N VAL A 36 3.78 -22.32 -0.20
CA VAL A 36 2.61 -21.50 -0.51
C VAL A 36 2.89 -20.66 -1.75
N ALA A 37 1.86 -20.49 -2.60
CA ALA A 37 1.94 -19.59 -3.74
C ALA A 37 1.36 -18.23 -3.36
N MET A 38 2.06 -17.16 -3.72
CA MET A 38 1.72 -15.78 -3.41
C MET A 38 1.85 -14.95 -4.69
N ALA A 39 0.75 -14.30 -5.09
CA ALA A 39 0.71 -13.48 -6.30
C ALA A 39 -0.47 -12.50 -6.24
N ILE A 40 -0.43 -11.50 -7.11
CA ILE A 40 -1.59 -10.66 -7.43
C ILE A 40 -1.93 -10.92 -8.90
N SER A 41 -3.16 -11.36 -9.14
CA SER A 41 -3.65 -11.64 -10.48
C SER A 41 -3.85 -10.38 -11.29
N VAL A 42 -3.75 -10.49 -12.61
CA VAL A 42 -4.06 -9.38 -13.51
C VAL A 42 -5.49 -8.89 -13.24
N GLY A 43 -5.63 -7.59 -12.98
CA GLY A 43 -6.92 -6.96 -12.68
C GLY A 43 -7.29 -6.96 -11.19
N TYR A 44 -6.49 -7.54 -10.31
CA TYR A 44 -6.69 -7.46 -8.87
C TYR A 44 -5.68 -6.55 -8.19
N GLY A 45 -6.03 -6.12 -6.98
CA GLY A 45 -5.11 -5.52 -6.03
C GLY A 45 -5.17 -6.25 -4.68
N ASP A 46 -4.16 -5.98 -3.86
CA ASP A 46 -4.04 -6.47 -2.50
C ASP A 46 -3.96 -5.27 -1.56
N ASP A 47 -4.94 -5.08 -0.69
CA ASP A 47 -4.98 -3.99 0.28
C ASP A 47 -4.63 -4.50 1.69
N TYR A 48 -3.75 -3.76 2.36
CA TYR A 48 -3.40 -4.00 3.76
C TYR A 48 -4.01 -2.87 4.60
N HIS A 49 -4.97 -3.22 5.45
CA HIS A 49 -5.65 -2.25 6.30
C HIS A 49 -4.71 -1.72 7.40
N ALA A 50 -4.95 -0.47 7.83
CA ALA A 50 -4.11 0.23 8.82
C ALA A 50 -4.01 -0.44 10.21
N TYR A 51 -4.92 -1.36 10.54
CA TYR A 51 -4.85 -2.13 11.80
C TYR A 51 -3.91 -3.34 11.74
N LEU A 52 -3.42 -3.70 10.54
CA LEU A 52 -2.46 -4.79 10.37
C LEU A 52 -1.06 -4.33 10.82
N GLU A 53 -0.26 -5.29 11.27
CA GLU A 53 1.12 -5.06 11.66
C GLU A 53 1.94 -4.45 10.52
N GLY A 54 2.86 -3.54 10.88
CA GLY A 54 3.74 -2.86 9.92
C GLY A 54 3.04 -1.79 9.07
N GLN A 55 1.75 -1.50 9.27
CA GLN A 55 1.01 -0.44 8.56
C GLN A 55 1.04 0.90 9.31
N SER A 56 2.17 1.23 9.94
CA SER A 56 2.36 2.48 10.68
C SER A 56 3.76 3.05 10.48
N LEU A 57 3.89 4.36 10.75
CA LEU A 57 5.16 5.08 10.73
C LEU A 57 5.29 5.80 12.07
N ASP A 58 6.46 5.67 12.68
CA ASP A 58 6.79 6.45 13.86
C ASP A 58 7.10 7.89 13.45
N VAL A 59 6.37 8.84 14.04
CA VAL A 59 6.54 10.28 13.82
C VAL A 59 7.06 11.00 15.06
N THR A 60 7.42 10.25 16.11
CA THR A 60 7.92 10.80 17.37
C THR A 60 9.15 11.67 17.12
N GLY A 61 9.16 12.86 17.74
CA GLY A 61 10.26 13.82 17.59
C GLY A 61 10.29 14.58 16.25
N LEU A 62 9.39 14.30 15.30
CA LEU A 62 9.23 15.15 14.12
C LEU A 62 8.63 16.50 14.53
N ARG A 63 9.08 17.57 13.89
CA ARG A 63 8.56 18.92 14.14
C ARG A 63 7.14 19.05 13.58
N ALA A 64 6.35 19.98 14.12
CA ALA A 64 5.11 20.37 13.46
C ALA A 64 5.41 20.99 12.08
N GLY A 65 4.54 20.73 11.11
CA GLY A 65 4.67 21.26 9.75
C GLY A 65 4.08 20.35 8.68
N GLN A 66 4.27 20.74 7.42
CA GLN A 66 3.79 19.98 6.26
C GLN A 66 4.79 18.93 5.82
N TYR A 67 4.27 17.72 5.59
CA TYR A 67 5.02 16.56 5.13
C TYR A 67 4.36 15.95 3.90
N GLU A 68 5.18 15.32 3.07
CA GLU A 68 4.74 14.46 1.99
C GLU A 68 5.13 13.01 2.33
N LEU A 69 4.12 12.18 2.64
CA LEU A 69 4.30 10.74 2.81
C LEU A 69 4.25 10.09 1.43
N VAL A 70 5.33 9.41 1.05
CA VAL A 70 5.41 8.69 -0.23
C VAL A 70 5.49 7.19 0.03
N HIS A 71 4.52 6.44 -0.49
CA HIS A 71 4.55 4.98 -0.53
C HIS A 71 5.00 4.53 -1.92
N ARG A 72 6.05 3.70 -2.00
CA ARG A 72 6.56 3.13 -3.26
C ARG A 72 6.50 1.61 -3.22
N VAL A 73 5.79 1.03 -4.18
CA VAL A 73 5.79 -0.42 -4.39
C VAL A 73 6.98 -0.83 -5.26
N ASN A 74 7.54 -2.02 -5.01
CA ASN A 74 8.66 -2.57 -5.79
C ASN A 74 9.82 -1.56 -5.93
N ALA A 75 10.20 -0.93 -4.82
CA ALA A 75 11.10 0.23 -4.80
C ALA A 75 12.54 -0.09 -5.27
N ASP A 76 12.96 -1.35 -5.11
CA ASP A 76 14.25 -1.88 -5.58
C ASP A 76 14.18 -2.41 -7.02
N GLY A 77 12.99 -2.48 -7.62
CA GLY A 77 12.78 -3.00 -8.97
C GLY A 77 12.99 -4.51 -9.10
N THR A 78 12.96 -5.26 -8.00
CA THR A 78 13.17 -6.73 -8.01
C THR A 78 12.11 -7.45 -8.85
N LEU A 79 10.88 -6.93 -8.91
CA LEU A 79 9.84 -7.44 -9.80
C LEU A 79 9.85 -6.72 -11.14
N ARG A 80 9.70 -7.47 -12.24
CA ARG A 80 9.57 -6.89 -13.58
C ARG A 80 8.15 -6.36 -13.80
N GLU A 81 8.04 -5.07 -14.08
CA GLU A 81 6.76 -4.41 -14.36
C GLU A 81 6.74 -3.76 -15.73
N LYS A 82 5.53 -3.60 -16.31
CA LYS A 82 5.36 -2.97 -17.63
C LYS A 82 5.73 -1.48 -17.60
N ARG A 83 5.46 -0.82 -16.48
CA ARG A 83 5.69 0.62 -16.25
C ARG A 83 5.98 0.81 -14.76
N TYR A 84 7.03 1.55 -14.44
CA TYR A 84 7.42 1.89 -13.06
C TYR A 84 7.01 3.31 -12.66
N ALA A 85 6.59 4.13 -13.63
CA ALA A 85 6.26 5.55 -13.42
C ALA A 85 5.05 5.77 -12.49
N ASN A 86 4.23 4.74 -12.28
CA ASN A 86 3.02 4.77 -11.45
C ASN A 86 3.17 3.94 -10.16
N ASN A 87 4.41 3.59 -9.76
CA ASN A 87 4.67 2.78 -8.57
C ASN A 87 4.69 3.57 -7.26
N ALA A 88 4.33 4.85 -7.31
CA ALA A 88 4.29 5.71 -6.13
C ALA A 88 2.88 6.26 -5.93
N ALA A 89 2.48 6.35 -4.67
CA ALA A 89 1.36 7.16 -4.22
C ALA A 89 1.85 8.07 -3.09
N SER A 90 1.34 9.29 -3.02
CA SER A 90 1.70 10.24 -1.96
C SER A 90 0.49 10.88 -1.30
N VAL A 91 0.70 11.31 -0.05
CA VAL A 91 -0.24 12.09 0.73
C VAL A 91 0.51 13.28 1.31
N ARG A 92 0.01 14.49 1.03
CA ARG A 92 0.47 15.70 1.72
C ARG A 92 -0.37 15.90 2.96
N PHE A 93 0.27 16.08 4.12
CA PHE A 93 -0.42 16.24 5.39
C PHE A 93 0.28 17.26 6.30
N GLU A 94 -0.51 17.92 7.15
CA GLU A 94 -0.02 18.76 8.24
C GLU A 94 0.12 17.91 9.51
N LEU A 95 1.32 17.91 10.09
CA LEU A 95 1.60 17.30 11.38
C LEU A 95 1.57 18.38 12.47
N SER A 96 0.81 18.14 13.53
CA SER A 96 0.74 19.03 14.69
C SER A 96 0.77 18.25 16.00
N TRP A 97 1.19 18.93 17.06
CA TRP A 97 1.36 18.38 18.41
C TRP A 97 0.56 19.20 19.43
N PRO A 98 -0.77 19.02 19.51
CA PRO A 98 -1.64 19.89 20.29
C PRO A 98 -1.31 19.93 21.79
N ALA A 99 -0.70 18.87 22.31
CA ALA A 99 -0.32 18.72 23.71
C ALA A 99 1.20 18.62 23.94
N GLY A 100 2.03 18.88 22.91
CA GLY A 100 3.49 18.71 22.96
C GLY A 100 3.99 17.50 22.16
N THR A 101 5.29 17.46 21.87
CA THR A 101 5.92 16.50 20.94
C THR A 101 6.03 15.07 21.46
N ASP A 102 5.82 14.88 22.76
CA ASP A 102 5.82 13.57 23.43
C ASP A 102 4.40 12.99 23.57
N GLU A 103 3.39 13.76 23.16
CA GLU A 103 1.96 13.40 23.25
C GLU A 103 1.40 12.97 21.90
N ARG A 104 0.13 12.54 21.86
CA ARG A 104 -0.50 12.08 20.60
C ARG A 104 -0.48 13.18 19.52
N PRO A 105 0.09 12.91 18.33
CA PRO A 105 0.05 13.86 17.22
C PRO A 105 -1.33 13.93 16.56
N ARG A 106 -1.60 15.04 15.86
CA ARG A 106 -2.68 15.15 14.88
C ARG A 106 -2.06 15.26 13.49
N ALA A 107 -2.50 14.39 12.58
CA ALA A 107 -2.15 14.42 11.16
C ALA A 107 -3.40 14.76 10.35
N GLU A 108 -3.37 15.87 9.64
CA GLU A 108 -4.46 16.33 8.77
C GLU A 108 -4.07 16.19 7.30
N VAL A 109 -4.80 15.36 6.56
CA VAL A 109 -4.52 15.16 5.14
C VAL A 109 -4.98 16.37 4.35
N LEU A 110 -4.03 17.02 3.67
CA LEU A 110 -4.26 18.16 2.80
C LEU A 110 -4.54 17.70 1.36
N GLU A 111 -3.83 16.67 0.88
CA GLU A 111 -3.95 16.18 -0.50
C GLU A 111 -3.61 14.69 -0.63
N ARG A 112 -4.21 14.01 -1.62
CA ARG A 112 -3.97 12.60 -1.94
C ARG A 112 -3.68 12.42 -3.42
N CYS A 113 -2.58 11.74 -3.73
CA CYS A 113 -2.05 11.63 -5.08
C CYS A 113 -1.76 10.16 -5.40
N ALA A 114 -2.71 9.52 -6.08
CA ALA A 114 -2.76 8.06 -6.17
C ALA A 114 -1.66 7.39 -7.03
N THR A 115 -1.00 8.13 -7.94
CA THR A 115 -0.05 7.57 -8.92
C THR A 115 1.22 8.40 -9.08
N SER A 116 1.52 9.25 -8.10
CA SER A 116 2.70 10.12 -8.10
C SER A 116 3.40 10.08 -6.75
N ALA A 117 4.71 10.31 -6.78
CA ALA A 117 5.49 10.53 -5.57
C ALA A 117 5.35 11.96 -5.01
N ARG A 118 4.78 12.87 -5.80
CA ARG A 118 4.57 14.26 -5.44
C ARG A 118 3.13 14.67 -5.74
N CYS A 119 2.50 15.32 -4.79
CA CYS A 119 1.29 16.07 -5.04
C CYS A 119 1.63 17.37 -5.77
N ALA A 120 0.89 17.66 -6.84
CA ALA A 120 1.07 18.93 -7.54
C ALA A 120 0.51 20.05 -6.64
N PRO A 121 1.13 21.26 -6.63
CA PRO A 121 0.57 22.39 -5.92
C PRO A 121 -0.78 22.86 -6.47
#